data_AF-Q9YHX6-F1
#
_entry.id   AF-Q9YHX6-F1
#
_cell.length_a   1.000
_cell.length_b   1.000
_cell.length_c   1.000
_cell.angle_alpha   90.00
_cell.angle_beta   90.00
_cell.angle_gamma   90.00
#
_symmetry.space_group_name_H-M   'P 1'
#
loop_
_entity.id
_entity.type
_entity.pdbx_description
1 polymer ?
#
loop_
_entity_poly.entity_id
_entity_poly.type
_entity_poly.pdbx_seq_one_letter_code
_entity_poly.pdbx_strand_id
1 'polypeptide(L)'
;ICDPLRYAQRVTRGTLASMIVVIWVGAALLSAPILLSLSETWAKGIIEITGCPDGCHFAVHVILTLVVGILPYFIIMLLMLLVYGRIYGVARRQSRQINNSSGSRASDADSRSKWAAMRREHSATLTLGMIVGFFLVSWLPYFTASVLEMAFGISTSAFVWATETWFGYANSVV
;
A
#
# COMPACT_ATOMS: atom_id res chain seq x y z
N ILE A 1 0.87 18.40 -5.07
CA ILE A 1 -0.43 19.00 -5.48
C ILE A 1 -0.76 20.26 -4.68
N CYS A 2 -0.65 20.27 -3.34
CA CYS A 2 -1.01 21.47 -2.56
C CYS A 2 0.06 22.59 -2.51
N ASP A 3 1.35 22.33 -2.80
CA ASP A 3 2.40 23.38 -2.82
C ASP A 3 3.60 22.99 -3.71
N PRO A 4 3.50 23.13 -5.05
CA PRO A 4 4.52 22.63 -5.98
C PRO A 4 5.88 23.35 -5.88
N LEU A 5 5.90 24.66 -5.58
CA LEU A 5 7.12 25.47 -5.57
C LEU A 5 7.96 25.27 -4.30
N ARG A 6 7.32 25.08 -3.15
CA ARG A 6 8.02 24.80 -1.88
C ARG A 6 8.42 23.33 -1.73
N TYR A 7 7.70 22.41 -2.37
CA TYR A 7 8.02 20.98 -2.34
C TYR A 7 9.42 20.69 -2.92
N ALA A 8 9.74 21.29 -4.07
CA ALA A 8 11.04 21.12 -4.73
C ALA A 8 12.23 21.69 -3.92
N GLN A 9 12.01 22.72 -3.10
CA GLN A 9 13.04 23.29 -2.23
C GLN A 9 13.18 22.56 -0.88
N ARG A 10 12.11 21.92 -0.39
CA ARG A 10 12.07 21.30 0.94
C ARG A 10 12.49 19.83 0.95
N VAL A 11 12.20 19.10 -0.13
CA VAL A 11 12.57 17.68 -0.27
C VAL A 11 13.95 17.60 -0.91
N THR A 12 14.98 17.53 -0.08
CA THR A 12 16.37 17.33 -0.54
C THR A 12 16.72 15.83 -0.60
N ARG A 13 17.80 15.48 -1.29
CA ARG A 13 18.33 14.10 -1.29
C ARG A 13 18.63 13.60 0.13
N GLY A 14 19.10 14.48 1.01
CA GLY A 14 19.36 14.16 2.42
C GLY A 14 18.08 13.83 3.20
N THR A 15 17.01 14.60 2.97
CA THR A 15 15.68 14.33 3.57
C THR A 15 15.13 12.98 3.09
N LEU A 16 15.28 12.67 1.80
CA LEU A 16 14.82 11.40 1.25
C LEU A 16 15.61 10.22 1.85
N ALA A 17 16.95 10.35 1.93
CA ALA A 17 17.81 9.35 2.53
C ALA A 17 17.47 9.12 4.01
N SER A 18 17.23 10.19 4.78
CA SER A 18 16.82 10.06 6.18
C SER A 18 15.47 9.35 6.32
N MET A 19 14.49 9.68 5.47
CA MET A 19 13.18 9.01 5.50
C MET A 19 13.30 7.52 5.21
N ILE A 20 14.10 7.14 4.21
CA ILE A 20 14.35 5.72 3.87
C ILE A 20 15.02 5.01 5.04
N VAL A 21 16.09 5.58 5.61
CA VAL A 21 16.79 4.98 6.76
C VAL A 21 15.86 4.77 7.95
N VAL A 22 15.04 5.77 8.28
CA VAL A 22 14.07 5.67 9.39
C VAL A 22 13.06 4.55 9.13
N ILE A 23 12.56 4.40 7.91
CA ILE A 23 11.62 3.33 7.55
C ILE A 23 12.28 1.96 7.67
N TRP A 24 13.49 1.79 7.13
CA TRP A 24 14.21 0.51 7.18
C TRP A 24 14.60 0.11 8.60
N VAL A 25 15.12 1.05 9.39
CA VAL A 25 15.49 0.81 10.78
C VAL A 25 14.24 0.52 11.61
N GLY A 26 13.16 1.27 11.41
CA GLY A 26 11.89 0.99 12.09
C GLY A 26 11.33 -0.40 11.75
N ALA A 27 11.36 -0.80 10.48
CA ALA A 27 10.95 -2.14 10.05
C ALA A 27 11.83 -3.24 10.64
N ALA A 28 13.15 -3.07 10.66
CA ALA A 28 14.09 -4.00 11.26
C ALA A 28 13.87 -4.14 12.77
N LEU A 29 13.69 -3.03 13.49
CA LEU A 29 13.41 -3.05 14.93
C LEU A 29 12.08 -3.74 15.27
N LEU A 30 11.08 -3.60 14.41
CA LEU A 30 9.78 -4.25 14.59
C LEU A 30 9.83 -5.75 14.28
N SER A 31 10.58 -6.15 13.25
CA SER A 31 10.62 -7.54 12.76
C SER A 31 11.66 -8.42 13.46
N ALA A 32 12.81 -7.87 13.83
CA ALA A 32 13.92 -8.65 14.40
C ALA A 32 13.55 -9.42 15.67
N PRO A 33 12.80 -8.86 16.65
CA PRO A 33 12.40 -9.62 17.83
C PRO A 33 11.54 -10.84 17.52
N ILE A 34 10.71 -10.73 16.47
CA ILE A 34 9.81 -11.79 16.02
C ILE A 34 10.59 -12.86 15.26
N LEU A 35 11.47 -12.46 14.33
CA LEU A 35 12.25 -13.36 13.47
C LEU A 35 13.37 -14.09 14.22
N LEU A 36 13.95 -13.46 15.25
CA LEU A 36 15.00 -14.04 16.08
C LEU A 36 14.43 -14.77 17.32
N SER A 37 13.11 -14.92 17.42
CA SER A 37 12.41 -15.54 18.55
C SER A 37 12.88 -15.01 19.91
N LEU A 38 13.20 -13.71 20.00
CA LEU A 38 13.72 -13.09 21.22
C LEU A 38 12.68 -13.01 22.36
N SER A 39 11.47 -13.48 22.10
CA SER A 39 10.33 -13.44 23.01
C SER A 39 9.28 -14.48 22.63
N GLU A 40 9.04 -15.42 23.55
CA GLU A 40 7.96 -16.42 23.51
C GLU A 40 6.55 -15.79 23.40
N THR A 41 6.41 -14.51 23.77
CA THR A 41 5.14 -13.77 23.73
C THR A 41 4.76 -13.28 22.34
N TRP A 42 5.73 -12.96 21.47
CA TRP A 42 5.49 -12.27 20.20
C TRP A 42 5.56 -13.17 18.97
N ALA A 43 6.25 -14.31 19.08
CA ALA A 43 6.26 -15.39 18.10
C ALA A 43 5.74 -16.67 18.79
N LYS A 44 4.53 -17.12 18.43
CA LYS A 44 3.99 -18.38 18.96
C LYS A 44 4.56 -19.50 18.09
N GLY A 45 5.58 -20.17 18.62
CA GLY A 45 6.22 -21.29 17.96
C GLY A 45 7.72 -21.11 17.98
N ILE A 46 8.39 -22.03 18.67
CA ILE A 46 9.78 -22.34 18.35
C ILE A 46 9.78 -22.68 16.86
N ILE A 47 10.59 -21.99 16.06
CA ILE A 47 11.00 -22.54 14.75
C ILE A 47 11.77 -23.81 15.12
N GLU A 48 11.06 -24.93 15.27
CA GLU A 48 11.70 -26.21 15.53
C GLU A 48 12.59 -26.46 14.32
N ILE A 49 13.91 -26.34 14.55
CA ILE A 49 14.96 -26.54 13.53
C ILE A 49 14.95 -27.99 13.01
N THR A 50 14.13 -28.87 13.61
CA THR A 50 13.72 -30.17 13.09
C THR A 50 12.64 -29.96 12.03
N GLY A 51 13.08 -29.94 10.76
CA GLY A 51 12.27 -29.57 9.59
C GLY A 51 10.80 -29.98 9.62
N CYS A 52 9.92 -29.01 9.31
CA CYS A 52 8.48 -29.21 9.23
C CYS A 52 8.11 -30.15 8.05
N PRO A 53 7.46 -31.30 8.30
CA PRO A 53 6.95 -32.18 7.25
C PRO A 53 5.82 -31.55 6.43
N ASP A 54 5.05 -30.64 7.04
CA ASP A 54 3.82 -30.05 6.47
C ASP A 54 3.92 -28.54 6.18
N GLY A 55 5.14 -27.98 6.16
CA GLY A 55 5.42 -26.58 5.86
C GLY A 55 5.58 -25.67 7.09
N CYS A 56 6.48 -24.69 6.99
CA CYS A 56 6.76 -23.74 8.08
C CYS A 56 5.71 -22.62 8.10
N HIS A 57 4.66 -22.78 8.91
CA HIS A 57 3.66 -21.74 9.11
C HIS A 57 4.15 -20.73 10.16
N PHE A 58 4.48 -19.51 9.73
CA PHE A 58 4.94 -18.45 10.63
C PHE A 58 3.75 -17.77 11.32
N ALA A 59 3.52 -18.12 12.59
CA ALA A 59 2.44 -17.57 13.40
C ALA A 59 2.94 -16.48 14.36
N VAL A 60 2.46 -15.25 14.16
CA VAL A 60 2.76 -14.11 15.04
C VAL A 60 1.66 -13.86 16.05
N HIS A 61 1.97 -13.10 17.10
CA HIS A 61 0.98 -12.76 18.12
C HIS A 61 -0.21 -11.98 17.55
N VAL A 62 -1.41 -12.36 18.00
CA VAL A 62 -2.71 -11.83 17.57
C VAL A 62 -2.79 -10.29 17.58
N ILE A 63 -2.23 -9.65 18.60
CA ILE A 63 -2.20 -8.19 18.75
C ILE A 63 -1.29 -7.55 17.68
N LEU A 64 -0.17 -8.17 17.34
CA LEU A 64 0.72 -7.66 16.29
C LEU A 64 0.04 -7.75 14.92
N THR A 65 -0.57 -8.91 14.61
CA THR A 65 -1.34 -9.08 13.37
C THR A 65 -2.42 -8.01 13.24
N LEU A 66 -3.12 -7.68 14.34
CA LEU A 66 -4.15 -6.66 14.36
C LEU A 66 -3.60 -5.24 14.16
N VAL A 67 -2.64 -4.83 15.00
CA VAL A 67 -2.18 -3.42 15.11
C VAL A 67 -1.20 -3.03 14.01
N VAL A 68 -0.33 -3.96 13.59
CA VAL A 68 0.68 -3.70 12.54
C VAL A 68 0.18 -4.13 11.17
N GLY A 69 -0.62 -5.19 11.08
CA GLY A 69 -1.12 -5.74 9.83
C GLY A 69 -2.51 -5.22 9.46
N ILE A 70 -3.54 -5.80 10.07
CA ILE A 70 -4.95 -5.68 9.69
C ILE A 70 -5.41 -4.21 9.73
N LEU A 71 -5.32 -3.53 10.88
CA LEU A 71 -5.86 -2.18 11.04
C LEU A 71 -5.22 -1.17 10.07
N PRO A 72 -3.88 -1.04 9.98
CA PRO A 72 -3.28 -0.13 9.03
C PRO A 72 -3.63 -0.47 7.59
N TYR A 73 -3.66 -1.75 7.22
CA TYR A 73 -4.02 -2.18 5.87
C TYR A 73 -5.41 -1.70 5.46
N PHE A 74 -6.44 -1.95 6.27
CA PHE A 74 -7.81 -1.53 5.97
C PHE A 74 -7.99 -0.01 5.98
N ILE A 75 -7.27 0.69 6.88
CA ILE A 75 -7.27 2.16 6.90
C ILE A 75 -6.67 2.73 5.61
N ILE A 76 -5.50 2.23 5.20
CA ILE A 76 -4.83 2.68 3.96
C ILE A 76 -5.67 2.32 2.73
N MET A 77 -6.29 1.15 2.71
CA MET A 77 -7.20 0.76 1.63
C MET A 77 -8.41 1.70 1.52
N LEU A 78 -9.08 1.99 2.63
CA LEU A 78 -10.20 2.94 2.65
C LEU A 78 -9.76 4.33 2.19
N LEU A 79 -8.63 4.83 2.71
CA LEU A 79 -8.08 6.12 2.32
C LEU A 79 -7.81 6.18 0.82
N MET A 80 -7.20 5.15 0.24
CA MET A 80 -6.92 5.09 -1.19
C MET A 80 -8.20 5.08 -2.02
N LEU A 81 -9.21 4.29 -1.64
CA LEU A 81 -10.51 4.28 -2.31
C LEU A 81 -11.18 5.66 -2.28
N LEU A 82 -11.11 6.36 -1.15
CA LEU A 82 -11.66 7.71 -1.02
C LEU A 82 -10.88 8.72 -1.89
N VAL A 83 -9.55 8.69 -1.87
CA VAL A 83 -8.69 9.57 -2.66
C VAL A 83 -8.93 9.34 -4.16
N TYR A 84 -8.92 8.09 -4.64
CA TYR A 84 -9.17 7.79 -6.05
C TYR A 84 -10.61 8.06 -6.46
N GLY A 85 -11.60 7.82 -5.59
CA GLY A 85 -12.98 8.22 -5.82
C GLY A 85 -13.12 9.73 -6.02
N ARG A 86 -12.39 10.53 -5.21
CA ARG A 86 -12.33 11.99 -5.38
C ARG A 86 -11.64 12.39 -6.68
N ILE A 87 -10.51 11.77 -7.04
CA ILE A 87 -9.79 12.03 -8.29
C ILE A 87 -10.68 11.73 -9.51
N TYR A 88 -11.34 10.56 -9.53
CA TYR A 88 -12.27 10.19 -10.59
C TYR A 88 -13.43 11.19 -10.70
N GLY A 89 -13.98 11.63 -9.56
CA GLY A 89 -15.01 12.66 -9.52
C GLY A 89 -14.55 13.99 -10.11
N VAL A 90 -13.33 14.44 -9.80
CA VAL A 90 -12.74 15.67 -10.37
C VAL A 90 -12.51 15.52 -11.88
N ALA A 91 -11.93 14.41 -12.33
CA ALA A 91 -11.69 14.14 -13.74
C ALA A 91 -13.01 14.13 -14.55
N ARG A 92 -14.08 13.51 -14.00
CA ARG A 92 -15.40 13.49 -14.63
C ARG A 92 -16.01 14.89 -14.73
N ARG A 93 -15.84 15.74 -13.71
CA ARG A 93 -16.31 17.14 -13.73
C ARG A 93 -15.56 17.97 -14.76
N GLN A 94 -14.24 17.83 -14.85
CA GLN A 94 -13.41 18.52 -15.84
C GLN A 94 -13.79 18.12 -17.27
N SER A 95 -14.03 16.83 -17.53
CA SER A 95 -14.50 16.35 -18.85
C SER A 95 -15.84 16.98 -19.26
N ARG A 96 -16.79 17.14 -18.33
CA ARG A 96 -18.09 17.79 -18.61
C ARG A 96 -17.94 19.29 -18.90
N GLN A 97 -17.03 19.98 -18.21
CA GLN A 97 -16.79 21.41 -18.42
C GLN A 97 -16.14 21.68 -19.79
N ILE A 98 -15.20 20.84 -20.24
CA ILE A 98 -14.56 20.98 -21.56
C ILE A 98 -15.61 20.89 -22.69
N ASN A 99 -16.59 19.98 -22.57
CA ASN A 99 -17.65 19.84 -23.57
C ASN A 99 -18.58 21.06 -23.66
N ASN A 100 -18.69 21.85 -22.58
CA ASN A 100 -19.46 23.10 -22.52
C ASN A 100 -18.64 24.35 -22.87
N SER A 101 -17.30 24.26 -22.87
CA SER A 101 -16.38 25.41 -23.01
C SER A 101 -15.90 25.66 -24.44
N SER A 102 -16.41 24.91 -25.41
CA SER A 102 -16.08 24.97 -26.85
C SER A 102 -16.28 26.35 -27.52
N GLY A 103 -16.69 27.38 -26.75
CA GLY A 103 -16.98 28.73 -27.23
C GLY A 103 -16.00 29.85 -26.81
N SER A 104 -14.97 29.63 -25.98
CA SER A 104 -14.12 30.73 -25.51
C SER A 104 -12.64 30.61 -25.94
N ARG A 105 -12.25 31.49 -26.87
CA ARG A 105 -10.90 31.66 -27.44
C ARG A 105 -9.93 32.31 -26.43
N ALA A 106 -9.57 31.60 -25.36
CA ALA A 106 -8.40 31.97 -24.56
C ALA A 106 -7.12 31.47 -25.26
N SER A 107 -6.06 32.30 -25.28
CA SER A 107 -4.78 32.07 -25.99
C SER A 107 -4.33 30.61 -25.97
N ASP A 108 -4.36 30.02 -27.15
CA ASP A 108 -4.31 28.57 -27.42
C ASP A 108 -2.99 27.89 -26.98
N ALA A 109 -1.96 28.68 -26.64
CA ALA A 109 -0.66 28.19 -26.18
C ALA A 109 -0.57 28.02 -24.66
N ASP A 110 -1.09 28.97 -23.87
CA ASP A 110 -1.04 28.93 -22.40
C ASP A 110 -2.06 27.93 -21.81
N SER A 111 -3.24 27.81 -22.44
CA SER A 111 -4.22 26.78 -22.08
C SER A 111 -3.69 25.36 -22.33
N ARG A 112 -2.98 25.17 -23.45
CA ARG A 112 -2.41 23.88 -23.88
C ARG A 112 -1.22 23.46 -23.02
N SER A 113 -0.38 24.41 -22.58
CA SER A 113 0.73 24.15 -21.65
C SER A 113 0.21 23.74 -20.26
N LYS A 114 -0.81 24.44 -19.73
CA LYS A 114 -1.49 24.11 -18.46
C LYS A 114 -2.17 22.74 -18.53
N TRP A 115 -2.82 22.42 -19.64
CA TRP A 115 -3.46 21.13 -19.86
C TRP A 115 -2.45 19.98 -19.95
N ALA A 116 -1.32 20.19 -20.64
CA ALA A 116 -0.23 19.23 -20.71
C ALA A 116 0.44 18.99 -19.34
N ALA A 117 0.61 20.04 -18.51
CA ALA A 117 1.09 19.91 -17.14
C ALA A 117 0.11 19.10 -16.27
N MET A 118 -1.17 19.43 -16.30
CA MET A 118 -2.23 18.71 -15.58
C MET A 118 -2.31 17.23 -15.98
N ARG A 119 -2.19 16.93 -17.27
CA ARG A 119 -2.20 15.54 -17.77
C ARG A 119 -0.98 14.74 -17.28
N ARG A 120 0.20 15.35 -17.22
CA ARG A 120 1.41 14.71 -16.67
C ARG A 120 1.29 14.41 -15.17
N GLU A 121 0.81 15.38 -14.39
CA GLU A 121 0.56 15.18 -12.95
C GLU A 121 -0.48 14.09 -12.69
N HIS A 122 -1.53 14.05 -13.52
CA HIS A 122 -2.54 13.00 -13.46
C HIS A 122 -1.95 11.62 -13.79
N SER A 123 -1.16 11.50 -14.86
CA SER A 123 -0.50 10.24 -15.23
C SER A 123 0.43 9.72 -14.12
N ALA A 124 1.22 10.59 -13.48
CA ALA A 124 2.08 10.18 -12.37
C ALA A 124 1.27 9.65 -11.17
N THR A 125 0.14 10.30 -10.86
CA THR A 125 -0.77 9.87 -9.78
C THR A 125 -1.46 8.54 -10.11
N LEU A 126 -1.79 8.32 -11.39
CA LEU A 126 -2.35 7.05 -11.85
C LEU A 126 -1.35 5.90 -11.72
N THR A 127 -0.09 6.10 -12.10
CA THR A 127 0.96 5.08 -11.92
C THR A 127 1.12 4.71 -10.45
N LEU A 128 1.21 5.70 -9.56
CA LEU A 128 1.26 5.46 -8.12
C LEU A 128 0.02 4.69 -7.63
N GLY A 129 -1.16 4.99 -8.19
CA GLY A 129 -2.40 4.31 -7.84
C GLY A 129 -2.53 2.89 -8.34
N MET A 130 -1.99 2.58 -9.51
CA MET A 130 -1.92 1.20 -9.99
C MET A 130 -1.01 0.37 -9.10
N ILE A 131 0.18 0.89 -8.75
CA ILE A 131 1.14 0.20 -7.87
C ILE A 131 0.52 -0.03 -6.49
N VAL A 132 0.00 1.02 -5.85
CA VAL A 132 -0.61 0.91 -4.52
C VAL A 132 -1.88 0.05 -4.56
N GLY A 133 -2.69 0.15 -5.61
CA GLY A 133 -3.89 -0.67 -5.79
C GLY A 133 -3.56 -2.16 -5.94
N PHE A 134 -2.54 -2.50 -6.73
CA PHE A 134 -2.07 -3.87 -6.89
C PHE A 134 -1.52 -4.43 -5.57
N PHE A 135 -0.74 -3.63 -4.84
CA PHE A 135 -0.29 -3.97 -3.49
C PHE A 135 -1.45 -4.29 -2.56
N LEU A 136 -2.50 -3.47 -2.56
CA LEU A 136 -3.66 -3.72 -1.71
C LEU A 136 -4.40 -5.00 -2.11
N VAL A 137 -4.63 -5.23 -3.40
CA VAL A 137 -5.38 -6.41 -3.89
C VAL A 137 -4.61 -7.71 -3.67
N SER A 138 -3.30 -7.71 -3.91
CA SER A 138 -2.45 -8.90 -3.72
C SER A 138 -2.38 -9.37 -2.26
N TRP A 139 -2.45 -8.44 -1.31
CA TRP A 139 -2.46 -8.74 0.13
C TRP A 139 -3.87 -8.96 0.72
N LEU A 140 -4.93 -8.63 -0.02
CA LEU A 140 -6.31 -8.78 0.46
C LEU A 140 -6.64 -10.21 0.92
N PRO A 141 -6.29 -11.30 0.18
CA PRO A 141 -6.59 -12.66 0.60
C PRO A 141 -6.04 -12.98 1.99
N TYR A 142 -4.76 -12.69 2.22
CA TYR A 142 -4.09 -12.93 3.51
C TYR A 142 -4.75 -12.18 4.67
N PHE A 143 -5.04 -10.88 4.50
CA PHE A 143 -5.68 -10.10 5.57
C PHE A 143 -7.14 -10.52 5.80
N THR A 144 -7.86 -10.94 4.76
CA THR A 144 -9.22 -11.48 4.93
C THR A 144 -9.22 -12.81 5.67
N ALA A 145 -8.31 -13.73 5.35
CA ALA A 145 -8.15 -14.99 6.05
C ALA A 145 -7.78 -14.77 7.52
N SER A 146 -6.84 -13.86 7.79
CA SER A 146 -6.45 -13.47 9.15
C SER A 146 -7.63 -12.92 9.97
N VAL A 147 -8.53 -12.16 9.34
CA VAL A 147 -9.75 -11.67 9.99
C VAL A 147 -10.75 -12.81 10.24
N LEU A 148 -10.92 -13.74 9.30
CA LEU A 148 -11.80 -14.89 9.47
C LEU A 148 -11.33 -15.83 10.58
N GLU A 149 -10.02 -16.08 10.65
CA GLU A 149 -9.41 -16.85 11.73
C GLU A 149 -9.62 -16.17 13.09
N MET A 150 -9.40 -14.86 13.16
CA MET A 150 -9.63 -14.07 14.37
C MET A 150 -11.10 -14.04 14.82
N ALA A 151 -12.03 -13.80 13.88
CA ALA A 151 -13.42 -13.52 14.19
C ALA A 151 -14.26 -14.79 14.38
N PHE A 152 -13.93 -15.86 13.65
CA PHE A 152 -14.72 -17.09 13.58
C PHE A 152 -13.93 -18.35 13.94
N GLY A 153 -12.62 -18.25 14.20
CA GLY A 153 -11.78 -19.42 14.50
C GLY A 153 -11.60 -20.36 13.31
N ILE A 154 -11.81 -19.87 12.08
CA ILE A 154 -11.65 -20.69 10.87
C ILE A 154 -10.17 -20.81 10.56
N SER A 155 -9.59 -21.97 10.82
CA SER A 155 -8.20 -22.27 10.45
C SER A 155 -8.07 -22.47 8.95
N THR A 156 -7.11 -21.79 8.33
CA THR A 156 -6.76 -22.03 6.93
C THR A 156 -5.92 -23.29 6.78
N SER A 157 -6.09 -24.02 5.68
CA SER A 157 -5.21 -25.14 5.36
C SER A 157 -3.84 -24.64 4.90
N ALA A 158 -2.80 -25.46 5.05
CA ALA A 158 -1.44 -25.10 4.62
C ALA A 158 -1.36 -24.71 3.14
N PHE A 159 -2.17 -25.34 2.29
CA PHE A 159 -2.30 -24.97 0.87
C PHE A 159 -2.83 -23.55 0.69
N VAL A 160 -3.90 -23.18 1.41
CA VAL A 160 -4.49 -21.84 1.33
C VAL A 160 -3.48 -20.79 1.79
N TRP A 161 -2.82 -21.01 2.93
CA TRP A 161 -1.78 -20.11 3.43
C TRP A 161 -0.62 -19.93 2.44
N ALA A 162 -0.17 -21.02 1.81
CA ALA A 162 0.88 -20.97 0.80
C ALA A 162 0.42 -20.13 -0.41
N THR A 163 -0.80 -20.35 -0.91
CA THR A 163 -1.33 -19.56 -2.03
C THR A 163 -1.41 -18.07 -1.70
N GLU A 164 -1.91 -17.71 -0.51
CA GLU A 164 -2.00 -16.31 -0.05
C GLU A 164 -0.62 -15.66 0.04
N THR A 165 0.37 -16.40 0.54
CA THR A 165 1.76 -15.93 0.63
C THR A 165 2.35 -15.66 -0.76
N TRP A 166 2.12 -16.57 -1.72
CA TRP A 166 2.56 -16.39 -3.10
C TRP A 166 1.90 -15.19 -3.78
N PHE A 167 0.62 -14.92 -3.51
CA PHE A 167 -0.05 -13.69 -3.99
C PHE A 167 0.62 -12.44 -3.43
N GLY A 168 0.96 -12.43 -2.14
CA GLY A 168 1.73 -11.33 -1.54
C GLY A 168 3.10 -11.13 -2.19
N TYR A 169 3.81 -12.21 -2.52
CA TYR A 169 5.11 -12.13 -3.20
C TYR A 169 5.01 -11.66 -4.65
N ALA A 170 3.95 -12.02 -5.36
CA ALA A 170 3.71 -11.56 -6.74
C ALA A 170 3.67 -10.02 -6.84
N ASN A 171 3.33 -9.30 -5.77
CA ASN A 171 3.43 -7.84 -5.70
C ASN A 171 4.81 -7.30 -6.08
N SER A 172 5.89 -8.03 -5.78
CA SER A 172 7.25 -7.55 -6.02
C SER A 172 7.69 -7.67 -7.50
N VAL A 173 6.87 -8.32 -8.34
CA VAL A 173 7.14 -8.54 -9.78
C VAL A 173 6.54 -7.43 -10.65
N VAL A 174 5.53 -6.73 -10.13
CA VAL A 174 4.79 -5.65 -10.82
C VAL A 174 5.48 -4.30 -10.61
#